data_AF-A0A969EVY1-F1
#
_entry.id   AF-A0A969EVY1-F1
#
_cell.length_a   1.000
_cell.length_b   1.000
_cell.length_c   1.000
_cell.angle_alpha   90.00
_cell.angle_beta   90.00
_cell.angle_gamma   90.00
#
_symmetry.space_group_name_H-M   'P 1'
#
loop_
_entity.id
_entity.type
_entity.pdbx_description
1 polymer ?
#
loop_
_entity_poly.entity_id
_entity_poly.type
_entity_poly.pdbx_seq_one_letter_code
_entity_poly.pdbx_strand_id
1 'polypeptide(L)'
;MPVIVAPEKETVIALMPELIRPQDGVEKQDSEIAAAKRWTHNHQAVFPSGTVTLLGDDLYSHQPMCEHCIERDFNFIFTCLPSSHESLYEWLEYLDGTGL
;
A
#
# COMPACT_ATOMS: atom_id res chain seq x y z
N MET A 1 4.47 -7.76 -6.99
CA MET A 1 4.63 -9.15 -6.48
C MET A 1 4.99 -9.06 -5.00
N PRO A 2 4.24 -9.68 -4.08
CA PRO A 2 4.47 -9.55 -2.66
C PRO A 2 5.67 -10.39 -2.20
N VAL A 3 6.51 -9.80 -1.37
CA VAL A 3 7.65 -10.46 -0.74
C VAL A 3 7.65 -10.13 0.74
N ILE A 4 8.09 -11.08 1.58
CA ILE A 4 8.34 -10.82 2.99
C ILE A 4 9.83 -10.53 3.15
N VAL A 5 10.09 -9.41 3.80
CA VAL A 5 11.43 -8.96 4.21
C VAL A 5 11.40 -8.66 5.70
N ALA A 6 12.56 -8.73 6.32
CA ALA A 6 12.76 -8.27 7.70
C ALA A 6 14.10 -7.53 7.78
N PRO A 7 14.18 -6.42 8.54
CA PRO A 7 15.46 -5.82 8.86
C PRO A 7 16.40 -6.90 9.41
N GLU A 8 17.67 -6.87 9.00
CA GLU A 8 18.72 -7.82 9.41
C GLU A 8 18.60 -9.26 8.86
N LYS A 9 17.68 -9.51 7.93
CA LYS A 9 17.60 -10.79 7.22
C LYS A 9 18.00 -10.60 5.76
N GLU A 10 19.01 -11.34 5.33
CA GLU A 10 19.43 -11.39 3.92
C GLU A 10 18.46 -12.23 3.06
N THR A 11 17.63 -13.06 3.70
CA THR A 11 16.66 -13.92 3.01
C THR A 11 15.36 -13.17 2.73
N VAL A 12 14.92 -13.24 1.48
CA VAL A 12 13.62 -12.74 1.03
C VAL A 12 12.71 -13.93 0.74
N ILE A 13 11.48 -13.91 1.27
CA ILE A 13 10.48 -14.95 0.99
C ILE A 13 9.52 -14.41 -0.06
N ALA A 14 9.54 -14.99 -1.26
CA ALA A 14 8.57 -14.67 -2.29
C ALA A 14 7.22 -15.33 -1.99
N LEU A 15 6.15 -14.54 -2.08
CA LEU A 15 4.78 -15.04 -1.95
C LEU A 15 4.12 -15.12 -3.33
N MET A 16 3.11 -15.99 -3.45
CA MET A 16 2.32 -16.08 -4.68
C MET A 16 1.61 -14.72 -4.93
N PRO A 17 1.81 -14.09 -6.10
CA PRO A 17 1.15 -12.84 -6.42
C PRO A 17 -0.33 -13.03 -6.74
N GLU A 18 -1.13 -12.01 -6.44
CA GLU A 18 -2.46 -11.87 -7.01
C GLU A 18 -2.33 -11.41 -8.47
N LEU A 19 -2.97 -12.13 -9.38
CA LEU A 19 -2.93 -11.79 -10.80
C LEU A 19 -3.87 -10.63 -11.12
N ILE A 20 -3.40 -9.73 -11.98
CA ILE A 20 -4.25 -8.73 -12.62
C ILE A 20 -5.03 -9.43 -13.74
N ARG A 21 -6.35 -9.48 -13.59
CA ARG A 21 -7.26 -10.13 -14.53
C ARG A 21 -8.62 -9.46 -14.45
N PRO A 22 -9.46 -9.44 -15.49
CA PRO A 22 -10.83 -8.94 -15.34
C PRO A 22 -11.59 -9.72 -14.25
N GLN A 23 -12.36 -9.00 -13.43
CA GLN A 23 -13.26 -9.60 -12.44
C GLN A 23 -14.67 -9.58 -12.97
N ASP A 24 -15.39 -10.67 -12.75
CA ASP A 24 -16.79 -10.77 -13.13
C ASP A 24 -17.60 -9.64 -12.48
N GLY A 25 -18.36 -8.92 -13.30
CA GLY A 25 -19.20 -7.80 -12.84
C GLY A 25 -18.46 -6.48 -12.61
N VAL A 26 -17.17 -6.37 -12.92
CA VAL A 26 -16.41 -5.12 -12.84
C VAL A 26 -16.16 -4.58 -14.24
N GLU A 27 -16.74 -3.42 -14.56
CA GLU A 27 -16.56 -2.79 -15.88
C GLU A 27 -15.16 -2.18 -16.06
N LYS A 28 -14.58 -1.64 -14.97
CA LYS A 28 -13.24 -1.05 -15.00
C LYS A 28 -12.20 -2.16 -15.12
N GLN A 29 -11.21 -1.95 -15.99
CA GLN A 29 -10.05 -2.83 -16.07
C GLN A 29 -9.34 -2.92 -14.72
N ASP A 30 -8.82 -4.11 -14.44
CA ASP A 30 -8.11 -4.41 -13.21
C ASP A 30 -6.78 -3.65 -13.12
N SER A 31 -6.22 -3.55 -11.92
CA SER A 31 -5.01 -2.78 -11.65
C SER A 31 -4.17 -3.39 -10.53
N GLU A 32 -2.93 -2.92 -10.40
CA GLU A 32 -2.03 -3.31 -9.32
C GLU A 32 -2.59 -3.00 -7.93
N ILE A 33 -3.29 -1.88 -7.77
CA ILE A 33 -3.95 -1.49 -6.52
C ILE A 33 -5.09 -2.46 -6.21
N ALA A 34 -5.94 -2.76 -7.20
CA ALA A 34 -7.05 -3.68 -7.01
C ALA A 34 -6.56 -5.10 -6.69
N ALA A 35 -5.51 -5.56 -7.36
CA ALA A 35 -4.84 -6.82 -7.05
C ALA A 35 -4.23 -6.82 -5.64
N ALA A 36 -3.56 -5.75 -5.21
CA ALA A 36 -3.01 -5.65 -3.85
C ALA A 36 -4.10 -5.69 -2.78
N LYS A 37 -5.24 -5.03 -3.01
CA LYS A 37 -6.39 -5.07 -2.11
C LYS A 37 -6.98 -6.47 -1.97
N ARG A 38 -7.12 -7.19 -3.09
CA ARG A 38 -7.56 -8.60 -3.08
C ARG A 38 -6.55 -9.48 -2.36
N TRP A 39 -5.26 -9.32 -2.66
CA TRP A 39 -4.20 -10.11 -2.04
C TRP A 39 -4.20 -9.97 -0.52
N THR A 40 -4.16 -8.74 -0.02
CA THR A 40 -4.14 -8.44 1.43
C THR A 40 -5.40 -8.94 2.12
N HIS A 41 -6.57 -8.79 1.49
CA HIS A 41 -7.83 -9.33 2.03
C HIS A 41 -7.81 -10.86 2.16
N ASN A 42 -7.30 -11.57 1.16
CA ASN A 42 -7.29 -13.03 1.14
C ASN A 42 -6.23 -13.65 2.06
N HIS A 43 -5.15 -12.91 2.36
CA HIS A 43 -3.99 -13.43 3.11
C HIS A 43 -3.85 -12.85 4.52
N GLN A 44 -4.72 -11.94 4.96
CA GLN A 44 -4.63 -11.32 6.29
C GLN A 44 -4.57 -12.34 7.43
N ALA A 45 -5.34 -13.43 7.35
CA ALA A 45 -5.41 -14.42 8.41
C ALA A 45 -4.14 -15.28 8.55
N VAL A 46 -3.21 -15.20 7.59
CA VAL A 46 -1.92 -15.89 7.66
C VAL A 46 -1.00 -15.25 8.70
N PHE A 47 -1.21 -13.97 8.99
CA PHE A 47 -0.37 -13.19 9.89
C PHE A 47 -1.13 -12.84 11.17
N PRO A 48 -0.46 -12.79 12.33
CA PRO A 48 -1.07 -12.20 13.51
C PRO A 48 -1.43 -10.73 13.25
N SER A 49 -2.59 -10.30 13.77
CA SER A 49 -3.08 -8.93 13.67
C SER A 49 -2.01 -7.92 14.10
N GLY A 50 -1.83 -6.84 13.33
CA GLY A 50 -0.91 -5.75 13.66
C GLY A 50 0.58 -6.05 13.44
N THR A 51 0.95 -7.23 12.92
CA THR A 51 2.38 -7.61 12.76
C THR A 51 2.98 -7.28 11.41
N VAL A 52 2.15 -7.00 10.40
CA VAL A 52 2.62 -6.77 9.03
C VAL A 52 2.65 -5.28 8.74
N THR A 53 3.76 -4.84 8.12
CA THR A 53 3.90 -3.50 7.52
C THR A 53 3.99 -3.65 6.01
N LEU A 54 3.02 -3.09 5.30
CA LEU A 54 3.00 -3.07 3.83
C LEU A 54 3.94 -1.97 3.32
N LEU A 55 4.81 -2.33 2.38
CA LEU A 55 5.68 -1.39 1.68
C LEU A 55 5.19 -1.24 0.25
N GLY A 56 5.18 0.00 -0.25
CA GLY A 56 4.69 0.33 -1.57
C GLY A 56 5.24 1.66 -2.05
N ASP A 57 5.25 1.85 -3.37
CA ASP A 57 5.56 3.14 -3.96
C ASP A 57 4.33 4.08 -3.92
N ASP A 58 4.48 5.22 -4.59
CA ASP A 58 3.51 6.30 -4.67
C ASP A 58 2.16 5.91 -5.25
N LEU A 59 2.09 4.86 -6.07
CA LEU A 59 0.82 4.37 -6.63
C LEU A 59 -0.14 3.89 -5.53
N TYR A 60 0.40 3.44 -4.40
CA TYR A 60 -0.40 2.94 -3.27
C TYR A 60 -0.77 4.04 -2.27
N SER A 61 -0.19 5.24 -2.38
CA SER A 61 -0.25 6.26 -1.33
C SER A 61 -1.51 7.12 -1.35
N HIS A 62 -2.68 6.52 -1.60
CA HIS A 62 -3.95 7.24 -1.67
C HIS A 62 -4.90 6.81 -0.56
N GLN A 63 -5.77 7.73 -0.13
CA GLN A 63 -6.73 7.51 0.97
C GLN A 63 -7.44 6.15 0.91
N PRO A 64 -8.03 5.71 -0.23
CA PRO A 64 -8.74 4.43 -0.26
C PRO A 64 -7.86 3.20 -0.04
N MET A 65 -6.55 3.29 -0.28
CA MET A 65 -5.60 2.20 0.00
C MET A 65 -5.15 2.25 1.46
N CYS A 66 -4.89 3.45 2.00
CA CYS A 66 -4.56 3.64 3.40
C CYS A 66 -5.70 3.15 4.33
N GLU A 67 -6.94 3.53 4.03
CA GLU A 67 -8.13 3.05 4.77
C GLU A 67 -8.26 1.53 4.70
N HIS A 68 -8.06 0.94 3.51
CA HIS A 68 -8.08 -0.51 3.33
C HIS A 68 -7.05 -1.24 4.21
N CYS A 69 -5.87 -0.64 4.42
CA CYS A 69 -4.84 -1.18 5.32
C CYS A 69 -5.27 -1.08 6.79
N ILE A 70 -5.76 0.09 7.22
CA ILE A 70 -6.19 0.35 8.60
C ILE A 70 -7.35 -0.57 9.00
N GLU A 71 -8.35 -0.73 8.13
CA GLU A 71 -9.49 -1.62 8.36
C GLU A 71 -9.10 -3.08 8.61
N ARG A 72 -7.92 -3.49 8.13
CA ARG A 72 -7.39 -4.86 8.23
C ARG A 72 -6.26 -4.99 9.23
N ASP A 73 -6.05 -3.97 10.06
CA ASP A 73 -4.99 -3.92 11.07
C ASP A 73 -3.59 -4.15 10.50
N PHE A 74 -3.35 -3.60 9.30
CA PHE A 74 -2.03 -3.52 8.69
C PHE A 74 -1.39 -2.16 8.94
N ASN A 75 -0.10 -2.18 9.27
CA ASN A 75 0.74 -0.99 9.18
C ASN A 75 1.12 -0.78 7.70
N PHE A 76 1.51 0.45 7.33
CA PHE A 76 2.01 0.72 5.99
C PHE A 76 3.05 1.84 5.96
N ILE A 77 3.97 1.74 5.01
CA ILE A 77 4.90 2.81 4.62
C ILE A 77 4.82 2.89 3.10
N PHE A 78 4.15 3.93 2.59
CA PHE A 78 4.07 4.22 1.17
C PHE A 78 4.86 5.48 0.87
N THR A 79 5.58 5.48 -0.25
CA THR A 79 6.25 6.69 -0.72
C THR A 79 5.21 7.71 -1.18
N CYS A 80 5.38 8.99 -0.87
CA CYS A 80 4.60 10.07 -1.48
C CYS A 80 5.55 10.89 -2.35
N LEU A 81 5.30 10.99 -3.66
CA LEU A 81 6.06 11.84 -4.56
C LEU A 81 5.38 13.22 -4.70
N PRO A 82 6.16 14.31 -4.80
CA PRO A 82 5.61 15.65 -5.00
C PRO A 82 4.68 15.78 -6.19
N SER A 83 5.04 15.13 -7.31
CA SER A 83 4.26 15.17 -8.56
C SER A 83 2.89 14.50 -8.47
N SER A 84 2.67 13.63 -7.49
CA SER A 84 1.43 12.87 -7.33
C SER A 84 0.60 13.34 -6.13
N HIS A 85 1.23 14.08 -5.21
CA HIS A 85 0.66 14.55 -3.96
C HIS A 85 0.84 16.07 -3.81
N GLU A 86 0.56 16.82 -4.89
CA GLU A 86 0.80 18.27 -4.98
C GLU A 86 0.26 19.01 -3.75
N SER A 87 -1.01 18.80 -3.40
CA SER A 87 -1.62 19.47 -2.25
C SER A 87 -0.95 19.14 -0.91
N LEU A 88 -0.43 17.92 -0.72
CA LEU A 88 0.30 17.58 0.50
C LEU A 88 1.58 18.42 0.59
N TYR A 89 2.31 18.52 -0.51
CA TYR A 89 3.57 19.26 -0.54
C TYR A 89 3.37 20.77 -0.48
N GLU A 90 2.32 21.31 -1.10
CA GLU A 90 1.90 22.71 -0.91
C GLU A 90 1.68 23.04 0.57
N TRP A 91 1.02 22.12 1.30
CA TRP A 91 0.83 22.26 2.74
C TRP A 91 2.13 22.20 3.53
N LEU A 92 3.04 21.28 3.18
CA LEU A 92 4.36 21.20 3.83
C LEU A 92 5.18 22.47 3.61
N GLU A 93 5.19 23.01 2.39
CA GLU A 93 5.86 24.27 2.07
C GLU A 93 5.24 25.46 2.83
N TYR A 94 3.91 25.49 2.96
CA TYR A 94 3.22 26.50 3.75
C TYR A 94 3.59 26.43 5.24
N LEU A 95 3.66 25.23 5.81
CA LEU A 95 4.03 25.04 7.22
C LEU A 95 5.49 25.47 7.48
N ASP A 96 6.42 25.03 6.62
CA ASP A 96 7.84 25.40 6.71
C ASP A 96 8.03 26.92 6.60
N GLY A 97 7.30 27.57 5.67
CA GLY A 97 7.32 29.02 5.49
C GLY A 97 6.70 29.83 6.63
N THR A 98 5.84 29.22 7.46
CA THR A 98 5.20 29.89 8.61
C THR A 98 5.88 29.61 9.94
N GLY A 99 6.92 28.77 9.97
CA GLY A 99 7.71 28.46 11.16
C GLY A 99 6.97 27.59 12.18
N LEU A 100 5.99 26.80 11.72
CA LEU A 100 5.28 25.78 12.49
C LEU A 100 5.80 24.38 12.17
#